data_AF-A0A345NK67-F1
#
_entry.id   AF-A0A345NK67-F1
#
_cell.length_a   1.000
_cell.length_b   1.000
_cell.length_c   1.000
_cell.angle_alpha   90.00
_cell.angle_beta   90.00
_cell.angle_gamma   90.00
#
_symmetry.space_group_name_H-M   'P 1'
#
loop_
_entity.id
_entity.type
_entity.pdbx_description
1 polymer ?
#
loop_
_entity_poly.entity_id
_entity_poly.type
_entity_poly.pdbx_seq_one_letter_code
_entity_poly.pdbx_strand_id
1 'polypeptide(L)'
;MPCSASVSVRPWTGTSPISGRRRTRAARLDEGLDVLDQLLRGPTDHRGEHYRVAADLRPRPVQSPRPPIWVAGVAPNRRPLARARRWDGVVPNGKDGDLTPEELTAYLSLDGEPTRQGWDVVAHRAPGTAAADYAEVGATWLIESVSPTRDGWEREVGSIVGDGPRD
;
A
#
# COMPACT_ATOMS: atom_id res chain seq x y z
N MET A 1 -5.55 -32.92 9.83
CA MET A 1 -5.86 -32.97 8.38
C MET A 1 -4.92 -32.02 7.65
N PRO A 2 -4.17 -32.45 6.62
CA PRO A 2 -3.36 -31.53 5.84
C PRO A 2 -4.28 -30.56 5.08
N CYS A 3 -4.07 -29.27 5.27
CA CYS A 3 -4.80 -28.23 4.56
C CYS A 3 -4.32 -28.21 3.11
N SER A 4 -5.09 -28.76 2.17
CA SER A 4 -4.80 -28.62 0.75
C SER A 4 -5.18 -27.19 0.35
N ALA A 5 -4.19 -26.33 0.13
CA ALA A 5 -4.38 -25.02 -0.46
C ALA A 5 -4.04 -25.11 -1.94
N SER A 6 -4.98 -24.73 -2.80
CA SER A 6 -4.71 -24.59 -4.24
C SER A 6 -4.83 -23.12 -4.62
N VAL A 7 -3.71 -22.57 -5.08
CA VAL A 7 -3.63 -21.23 -5.66
C VAL A 7 -3.12 -21.42 -7.08
N SER A 8 -3.93 -21.01 -8.05
CA SER A 8 -3.48 -20.96 -9.43
C SER A 8 -3.53 -19.52 -9.93
N VAL A 9 -2.39 -19.05 -10.41
CA VAL A 9 -2.28 -17.77 -11.12
C VAL A 9 -2.30 -18.10 -12.59
N ARG A 10 -3.23 -17.53 -13.37
CA ARG A 10 -3.18 -17.72 -14.83
C ARG A 10 -1.91 -17.04 -15.38
N PRO A 11 -0.97 -17.79 -15.99
CA PRO A 11 0.23 -17.20 -16.56
C PRO A 11 -0.15 -16.21 -17.66
N TRP A 12 0.62 -15.13 -17.74
CA TRP A 12 0.45 -14.13 -18.78
C TRP A 12 1.04 -14.66 -20.09
N THR A 13 0.23 -14.80 -21.12
CA THR A 13 0.61 -15.29 -22.44
C THR A 13 0.37 -14.20 -23.50
N GLY A 14 1.27 -13.22 -23.68
CA GLY A 14 1.18 -12.36 -24.87
C GLY A 14 1.93 -11.03 -24.87
N THR A 15 2.81 -10.88 -25.87
CA THR A 15 3.46 -9.68 -26.45
C THR A 15 2.49 -8.52 -26.73
N SER A 16 2.15 -7.72 -25.72
CA SER A 16 1.33 -6.51 -25.86
C SER A 16 2.08 -5.23 -25.44
N PRO A 17 1.79 -4.07 -26.06
CA PRO A 17 2.47 -2.81 -25.79
C PRO A 17 2.41 -2.43 -24.30
N ILE A 18 3.42 -1.68 -23.82
CA ILE A 18 3.65 -1.34 -22.39
C ILE A 18 2.39 -0.77 -21.69
N SER A 19 1.51 -0.08 -22.42
CA SER A 19 0.23 0.46 -21.91
C SER A 19 -0.81 -0.61 -21.58
N GLY A 20 -0.81 -1.75 -22.28
CA GLY A 20 -1.59 -2.95 -21.93
C GLY A 20 -1.08 -3.60 -20.66
N ARG A 21 0.26 -3.68 -20.51
CA ARG A 21 0.92 -4.26 -19.33
C ARG A 21 0.54 -3.54 -18.03
N ARG A 22 0.48 -2.20 -18.03
CA ARG A 22 0.12 -1.40 -16.84
C ARG A 22 -1.34 -1.61 -16.43
N ARG A 23 -2.27 -1.61 -17.39
CA ARG A 23 -3.71 -1.84 -17.13
C ARG A 23 -3.97 -3.25 -16.60
N THR A 24 -3.36 -4.26 -17.22
CA THR A 24 -3.47 -5.65 -16.73
C THR A 24 -2.86 -5.81 -15.34
N ARG A 25 -1.71 -5.18 -15.04
CA ARG A 25 -1.14 -5.20 -13.69
C ARG A 25 -2.05 -4.52 -12.67
N ALA A 26 -2.70 -3.43 -13.04
CA ALA A 26 -3.68 -2.76 -12.18
C ALA A 26 -4.89 -3.66 -11.89
N ALA A 27 -5.49 -4.27 -12.91
CA ALA A 27 -6.61 -5.20 -12.74
C ALA A 27 -6.25 -6.42 -11.88
N ARG A 28 -5.05 -6.99 -12.08
CA ARG A 28 -4.52 -8.05 -11.22
C ARG A 28 -4.31 -7.59 -9.78
N LEU A 29 -3.81 -6.38 -9.55
CA LEU A 29 -3.69 -5.85 -8.20
C LEU A 29 -5.07 -5.67 -7.56
N ASP A 30 -6.03 -5.12 -8.30
CA ASP A 30 -7.40 -4.91 -7.82
C ASP A 30 -8.03 -6.24 -7.37
N GLU A 31 -8.01 -7.27 -8.22
CA GLU A 31 -8.52 -8.60 -7.86
C GLU A 31 -7.69 -9.26 -6.75
N GLY A 32 -6.37 -9.09 -6.76
CA GLY A 32 -5.48 -9.68 -5.76
C GLY A 32 -5.70 -9.12 -4.35
N LEU A 33 -6.05 -7.84 -4.23
CA LEU A 33 -6.40 -7.23 -2.94
C LEU A 33 -7.73 -7.81 -2.41
N ASP A 34 -8.73 -8.02 -3.28
CA ASP A 34 -10.00 -8.68 -2.90
C ASP A 34 -9.76 -10.12 -2.40
N VAL A 35 -8.88 -10.87 -3.06
CA VAL A 35 -8.49 -12.22 -2.62
C VAL A 35 -7.79 -12.17 -1.26
N LEU A 36 -6.88 -11.23 -1.06
CA LEU A 36 -6.15 -11.07 0.20
C LEU A 36 -7.11 -10.73 1.36
N ASP A 37 -8.05 -9.81 1.14
CA ASP A 37 -9.10 -9.46 2.10
C ASP A 37 -9.88 -10.70 2.56
N GLN A 38 -10.34 -11.52 1.61
CA GLN A 38 -11.06 -12.76 1.90
C GLN A 38 -10.21 -13.74 2.71
N LEU A 39 -8.96 -14.00 2.28
CA LEU A 39 -8.04 -14.92 2.96
C LEU A 39 -7.75 -14.48 4.40
N LEU A 40 -7.56 -13.19 4.65
CA LEU A 40 -7.29 -12.67 5.99
C LEU A 40 -8.49 -12.82 6.93
N ARG A 41 -9.71 -12.89 6.40
CA ARG A 41 -10.95 -13.03 7.17
C ARG A 41 -11.39 -14.47 7.38
N GLY A 42 -11.11 -15.37 6.44
CA GLY A 42 -11.79 -16.65 6.40
C GLY A 42 -11.21 -17.70 5.46
N PRO A 43 -11.84 -18.89 5.41
CA PRO A 43 -11.71 -19.79 4.29
C PRO A 43 -12.24 -19.10 3.02
N THR A 44 -11.57 -19.30 1.91
CA THR A 44 -11.81 -18.57 0.66
C THR A 44 -11.95 -19.56 -0.51
N ASP A 45 -13.02 -19.43 -1.29
CA ASP A 45 -13.17 -19.99 -2.64
C ASP A 45 -13.43 -18.82 -3.60
N HIS A 46 -12.35 -18.23 -4.13
CA HIS A 46 -12.38 -17.13 -5.08
C HIS A 46 -12.14 -17.63 -6.50
N ARG A 47 -12.97 -17.17 -7.44
CA ARG A 47 -12.89 -17.53 -8.86
C ARG A 47 -13.07 -16.29 -9.73
N GLY A 48 -12.00 -15.51 -9.88
CA GLY A 48 -11.99 -14.32 -10.71
C GLY A 48 -11.30 -14.53 -12.07
N GLU A 49 -11.10 -13.41 -12.77
CA GLU A 49 -10.48 -13.39 -14.09
C GLU A 49 -9.01 -13.80 -14.02
N HIS A 50 -8.29 -13.29 -13.03
CA HIS A 50 -6.85 -13.46 -12.88
C HIS A 50 -6.46 -14.54 -11.87
N TYR A 51 -7.26 -14.76 -10.82
CA TYR A 51 -6.95 -15.69 -9.74
C TYR A 51 -8.06 -16.72 -9.51
N ARG A 52 -7.65 -17.97 -9.27
CA ARG A 52 -8.51 -18.98 -8.65
C ARG A 52 -7.84 -19.49 -7.38
N VAL A 53 -8.53 -19.35 -6.26
CA VAL A 53 -8.02 -19.65 -4.93
C VAL A 53 -9.07 -20.45 -4.17
N ALA A 54 -8.71 -21.66 -3.75
CA ALA A 54 -9.47 -22.43 -2.76
C ALA A 54 -8.52 -22.76 -1.62
N ALA A 55 -8.58 -21.98 -0.54
CA ALA A 55 -7.61 -22.04 0.56
C ALA A 55 -8.17 -21.49 1.87
N ASP A 56 -7.55 -21.88 2.98
CA ASP A 56 -7.78 -21.32 4.31
C ASP A 56 -6.44 -20.83 4.88
N LEU A 57 -6.23 -19.51 4.95
CA LEU A 57 -4.99 -18.91 5.45
C LEU A 57 -4.91 -19.00 6.98
N ARG A 58 -3.91 -19.73 7.47
CA ARG A 58 -3.65 -19.93 8.90
C ARG A 58 -2.18 -19.66 9.27
N PRO A 59 -1.91 -19.19 10.51
CA PRO A 59 -2.88 -18.82 11.55
C PRO A 59 -3.71 -17.59 11.18
N ARG A 60 -4.85 -17.39 11.85
CA ARG A 60 -5.66 -16.18 11.65
C ARG A 60 -4.93 -14.96 12.21
N PRO A 61 -5.07 -13.78 11.59
CA PRO A 61 -4.61 -12.53 12.18
C PRO A 61 -5.28 -12.30 13.54
N VAL A 62 -4.54 -11.69 14.47
CA VAL A 62 -5.08 -11.27 15.77
C VAL A 62 -6.02 -10.07 15.65
N GLN A 63 -5.83 -9.23 14.63
CA GLN A 63 -6.65 -8.05 14.37
C GLN A 63 -7.96 -8.44 13.69
N SER A 64 -9.07 -7.86 14.17
CA SER A 64 -10.42 -8.05 13.63
C SER A 64 -10.92 -6.76 12.97
N PRO A 65 -11.62 -6.83 11.82
CA PRO A 65 -11.96 -8.05 11.09
C PRO A 65 -10.80 -8.64 10.27
N ARG A 66 -9.75 -7.86 10.06
CA ARG A 66 -8.44 -8.24 9.51
C ARG A 66 -7.45 -7.10 9.78
N PRO A 67 -6.13 -7.28 9.60
CA PRO A 67 -5.19 -6.16 9.57
C PRO A 67 -5.58 -5.12 8.51
N PRO A 68 -5.33 -3.81 8.75
CA PRO A 68 -5.53 -2.76 7.76
C PRO A 68 -4.72 -3.05 6.49
N ILE A 69 -5.31 -2.75 5.34
CA ILE A 69 -4.63 -2.83 4.04
C ILE A 69 -4.46 -1.41 3.53
N TRP A 70 -3.21 -0.97 3.44
CA TRP A 70 -2.85 0.32 2.87
C TRP A 70 -2.35 0.15 1.45
N VAL A 71 -2.83 0.99 0.55
CA VAL A 71 -2.49 0.90 -0.88
C VAL A 71 -1.56 2.04 -1.27
N ALA A 72 -0.39 1.67 -1.79
CA ALA A 72 0.55 2.64 -2.32
C ALA A 72 0.07 3.26 -3.64
N GLY A 73 0.32 4.56 -3.80
CA GLY A 73 -0.06 5.32 -4.99
C GLY A 73 0.98 6.36 -5.36
N VAL A 74 1.48 6.31 -6.59
CA VAL A 74 2.44 7.32 -7.08
C VAL A 74 1.71 8.60 -7.43
N ALA A 75 2.02 9.70 -6.74
CA ALA A 75 1.52 11.02 -7.06
C ALA A 75 2.05 11.53 -8.42
N PRO A 76 1.27 12.32 -9.19
CA PRO A 76 -0.12 12.74 -8.96
C PRO A 76 -1.13 11.82 -9.69
N ASN A 77 -0.89 10.50 -9.76
CA ASN A 77 -1.78 9.63 -10.53
C ASN A 77 -3.11 9.40 -9.78
N ARG A 78 -4.23 9.76 -10.43
CA ARG A 78 -5.59 9.59 -9.90
C ARG A 78 -6.03 8.13 -9.72
N ARG A 79 -5.62 7.24 -10.63
CA ARG A 79 -6.09 5.84 -10.61
C ARG A 79 -5.62 5.06 -9.36
N PRO A 80 -4.34 5.13 -8.93
CA PRO A 80 -3.93 4.56 -7.65
C PRO A 80 -4.64 5.17 -6.43
N LEU A 81 -4.87 6.49 -6.42
CA LEU A 81 -5.61 7.14 -5.34
C LEU A 81 -7.03 6.57 -5.23
N ALA A 82 -7.76 6.53 -6.36
CA ALA A 82 -9.11 5.95 -6.42
C ALA A 82 -9.13 4.47 -5.99
N ARG A 83 -8.06 3.70 -6.23
CA ARG A 83 -7.92 2.35 -5.67
C ARG A 83 -7.84 2.41 -4.15
N ALA A 84 -6.93 3.21 -3.60
CA ALA A 84 -6.68 3.33 -2.17
C ALA A 84 -7.92 3.79 -1.38
N ARG A 85 -8.80 4.62 -1.99
CA ARG A 85 -10.08 5.04 -1.39
C ARG A 85 -11.00 3.88 -1.00
N ARG A 86 -10.87 2.72 -1.65
CA ARG A 86 -11.64 1.49 -1.36
C ARG A 86 -11.06 0.65 -0.22
N TRP A 87 -9.88 1.01 0.27
CA TRP A 87 -9.14 0.28 1.30
C TRP A 87 -9.00 1.12 2.56
N ASP A 88 -8.23 0.63 3.53
CA ASP A 88 -8.15 1.22 4.88
C ASP A 88 -7.19 2.41 4.94
N GLY A 89 -6.33 2.58 3.93
CA GLY A 89 -5.45 3.73 3.85
C GLY A 89 -4.71 3.84 2.54
N VAL A 90 -3.96 4.94 2.42
CA VAL A 90 -3.09 5.26 1.29
C VAL A 90 -1.65 5.42 1.76
N VAL A 91 -0.72 4.97 0.91
CA VAL A 91 0.72 5.27 1.04
C VAL A 91 1.16 6.08 -0.18
N PRO A 92 1.02 7.42 -0.15
CA PRO A 92 1.42 8.27 -1.26
C PRO A 92 2.93 8.23 -1.46
N ASN A 93 3.36 7.94 -2.69
CA ASN A 93 4.77 7.96 -3.09
C ASN A 93 4.99 9.08 -4.10
N GLY A 94 6.01 9.91 -3.89
CA GLY A 94 6.44 10.82 -4.93
C GLY A 94 7.14 10.07 -6.06
N LYS A 95 7.11 10.67 -7.26
CA LYS A 95 7.77 10.08 -8.43
C LYS A 95 9.29 10.19 -8.33
N ASP A 96 9.76 11.32 -7.78
CA ASP A 96 11.16 11.73 -7.79
C ASP A 96 11.73 11.93 -6.36
N GLY A 97 10.97 11.55 -5.32
CA GLY A 97 11.33 11.70 -3.91
C GLY A 97 10.15 11.50 -2.96
N ASP A 98 10.38 11.75 -1.67
CA ASP A 98 9.32 11.80 -0.67
C ASP A 98 8.47 13.06 -0.87
N LEU A 99 7.16 12.97 -0.64
CA LEU A 99 6.26 14.12 -0.81
C LEU A 99 6.40 15.10 0.33
N THR A 100 6.48 16.39 0.02
CA THR A 100 6.29 17.46 1.01
C THR A 100 4.84 17.48 1.53
N PRO A 101 4.55 18.14 2.67
CA PRO A 101 3.17 18.29 3.16
C PRO A 101 2.22 18.96 2.16
N GLU A 102 2.73 19.92 1.38
CA GLU A 102 1.96 20.59 0.32
C GLU A 102 1.61 19.61 -0.81
N GLU A 103 2.58 18.84 -1.30
CA GLU A 103 2.34 17.83 -2.34
C GLU A 103 1.44 16.70 -1.86
N LEU A 104 1.55 16.31 -0.60
CA LEU A 104 0.65 15.35 0.03
C LEU A 104 -0.79 15.88 0.04
N THR A 105 -1.00 17.12 0.47
CA THR A 105 -2.31 17.80 0.44
C THR A 105 -2.89 17.84 -0.97
N ALA A 106 -2.06 18.22 -1.95
CA ALA A 106 -2.45 18.27 -3.35
C ALA A 106 -2.83 16.87 -3.87
N TYR A 107 -2.07 15.84 -3.50
CA TYR A 107 -2.34 14.46 -3.89
C TYR A 107 -3.67 13.95 -3.32
N LEU A 108 -3.91 14.15 -2.02
CA LEU A 108 -5.13 13.70 -1.34
C LEU A 108 -6.38 14.41 -1.88
N SER A 109 -6.23 15.61 -2.45
CA SER A 109 -7.33 16.38 -3.02
C SER A 109 -7.58 16.12 -4.51
N LEU A 110 -6.81 15.25 -5.17
CA LEU A 110 -6.86 15.07 -6.63
C LEU A 110 -8.22 14.61 -7.17
N ASP A 111 -8.97 13.84 -6.40
CA ASP A 111 -10.29 13.35 -6.76
C ASP A 111 -11.42 14.25 -6.23
N GLY A 112 -11.10 15.32 -5.49
CA GLY A 112 -12.07 16.24 -4.89
C GLY A 112 -12.80 15.68 -3.68
N GLU A 113 -12.43 14.48 -3.22
CA GLU A 113 -13.08 13.82 -2.08
C GLU A 113 -12.30 14.09 -0.79
N PRO A 114 -12.97 14.48 0.32
CA PRO A 114 -12.29 14.63 1.59
C PRO A 114 -11.76 13.29 2.09
N THR A 115 -10.72 13.31 2.92
CA THR A 115 -10.28 12.12 3.65
C THR A 115 -11.37 11.69 4.64
N ARG A 116 -11.91 10.47 4.45
CA ARG A 116 -12.94 9.92 5.35
C ARG A 116 -12.32 9.58 6.71
N GLN A 117 -13.14 9.65 7.77
CA GLN A 117 -12.71 9.21 9.11
C GLN A 117 -12.27 7.74 9.09
N GLY A 118 -11.18 7.44 9.81
CA GLY A 118 -10.62 6.09 9.87
C GLY A 118 -10.02 5.59 8.55
N TRP A 119 -9.59 6.50 7.67
CA TRP A 119 -8.75 6.17 6.52
C TRP A 119 -7.34 6.66 6.78
N ASP A 120 -6.39 5.72 6.84
CA ASP A 120 -5.01 6.03 7.17
C ASP A 120 -4.30 6.73 6.03
N VAL A 121 -3.52 7.75 6.36
CA VAL A 121 -2.62 8.44 5.43
C VAL A 121 -1.21 8.23 5.93
N VAL A 122 -0.45 7.42 5.18
CA VAL A 122 0.89 7.01 5.55
C VAL A 122 1.90 7.78 4.71
N ALA A 123 2.56 8.75 5.32
CA ALA A 123 3.52 9.61 4.64
C ALA A 123 4.95 9.11 4.82
N HIS A 124 5.71 9.04 3.73
CA HIS A 124 7.16 8.99 3.82
C HIS A 124 7.67 10.40 4.14
N ARG A 125 8.42 10.54 5.24
CA ARG A 125 8.88 11.84 5.72
C ARG A 125 10.01 12.36 4.85
N ALA A 126 9.81 13.51 4.22
CA ALA A 126 10.89 14.20 3.51
C ALA A 126 11.97 14.68 4.50
N PRO A 127 13.27 14.54 4.15
CA PRO A 127 14.36 14.96 5.01
C PRO A 127 14.23 16.42 5.45
N GLY A 128 14.41 16.67 6.75
CA GLY A 128 14.39 18.02 7.33
C GLY A 128 13.00 18.66 7.49
N THR A 129 11.91 17.96 7.17
CA THR A 129 10.54 18.43 7.41
C THR A 129 10.04 17.94 8.77
N ALA A 130 9.34 18.75 9.57
CA ALA A 130 8.86 18.31 10.89
C ALA A 130 7.74 17.26 10.76
N ALA A 131 7.65 16.33 11.72
CA ALA A 131 6.58 15.35 11.77
C ALA A 131 5.21 16.02 11.95
N ALA A 132 5.17 17.10 12.73
CA ALA A 132 3.96 17.91 12.96
C ALA A 132 3.37 18.46 11.65
N ASP A 133 4.21 18.91 10.71
CA ASP A 133 3.74 19.47 9.43
C ASP A 133 2.95 18.45 8.60
N TYR A 134 3.34 17.17 8.67
CA TYR A 134 2.59 16.09 8.02
C TYR A 134 1.28 15.77 8.75
N ALA A 135 1.29 15.80 10.08
CA ALA A 135 0.09 15.58 10.87
C ALA A 135 -0.98 16.66 10.60
N GLU A 136 -0.57 17.93 10.44
CA GLU A 136 -1.46 19.05 10.12
C GLU A 136 -2.19 18.87 8.78
N VAL A 137 -1.54 18.23 7.81
CA VAL A 137 -2.14 17.91 6.49
C VAL A 137 -2.85 16.56 6.45
N GLY A 138 -3.05 15.94 7.62
CA GLY A 138 -3.86 14.74 7.78
C GLY A 138 -3.12 13.42 7.64
N ALA A 139 -1.78 13.40 7.70
CA ALA A 139 -1.04 12.15 7.85
C ALA A 139 -1.36 11.51 9.22
N THR A 140 -1.70 10.22 9.22
CA THR A 140 -1.95 9.44 10.45
C THR A 140 -0.74 8.60 10.85
N TRP A 141 0.14 8.31 9.88
CA TRP A 141 1.39 7.59 10.09
C TRP A 141 2.53 8.26 9.34
N LEU A 142 3.73 8.21 9.94
CA LEU A 142 4.98 8.61 9.30
C LEU A 142 5.91 7.42 9.18
N ILE A 143 6.56 7.31 8.02
CA ILE A 143 7.61 6.33 7.75
C ILE A 143 8.93 7.07 7.53
N GLU A 144 9.94 6.72 8.32
CA GLU A 144 11.33 7.00 8.02
C GLU A 144 11.94 5.77 7.31
N SER A 145 12.45 5.97 6.10
CA SER A 145 12.98 4.89 5.27
C SER A 145 14.46 5.11 4.99
N VAL A 146 15.22 4.02 5.03
CA VAL A 146 16.62 4.00 4.59
C VAL A 146 16.72 3.12 3.36
N SER A 147 17.47 3.56 2.34
CA SER A 147 17.65 2.77 1.13
C SER A 147 18.67 1.65 1.36
N PRO A 148 18.30 0.37 1.23
CA PRO A 148 19.22 -0.76 1.47
C PRO A 148 20.30 -0.92 0.38
N THR A 149 20.32 -0.01 -0.60
CA THR A 149 21.28 0.02 -1.71
C THR A 149 22.42 1.02 -1.50
N ARG A 150 22.39 1.82 -0.42
CA ARG A 150 23.46 2.78 -0.10
C ARG A 150 24.45 2.17 0.88
N ASP A 151 25.73 2.52 0.73
CA ASP A 151 26.75 2.08 1.69
C ASP A 151 26.44 2.61 3.09
N GLY A 152 26.55 1.72 4.09
CA GLY A 152 26.30 2.08 5.50
C GLY A 152 24.83 2.18 5.91
N TRP A 153 23.88 1.78 5.06
CA TRP A 153 22.44 1.84 5.35
C TRP A 153 22.04 1.15 6.67
N GLU A 154 22.70 0.04 7.05
CA GLU A 154 22.42 -0.66 8.32
C GLU A 154 22.77 0.20 9.54
N ARG A 155 23.89 0.94 9.48
CA ARG A 155 24.26 1.88 10.56
C ARG A 155 23.30 3.04 10.64
N GLU A 156 22.83 3.53 9.50
CA GLU A 156 21.84 4.61 9.42
C GLU A 156 20.50 4.16 10.03
N VAL A 157 20.00 2.97 9.67
CA VAL A 157 18.80 2.38 10.31
C VAL A 157 19.02 2.22 11.81
N GLY A 158 20.18 1.70 12.23
CA GLY A 158 20.52 1.55 13.64
C GLY A 158 20.51 2.88 14.40
N SER A 159 21.01 3.96 13.79
CA SER A 159 20.95 5.31 14.36
C SER A 159 19.51 5.81 14.47
N ILE A 160 18.70 5.66 13.42
CA ILE A 160 17.29 6.08 13.45
C ILE A 160 16.52 5.36 14.57
N VAL A 161 16.70 4.04 14.69
CA VAL A 161 16.06 3.25 15.75
C VAL A 161 16.57 3.65 17.13
N GLY A 162 17.88 3.92 17.27
CA GLY A 162 18.51 4.32 18.53
C GLY A 162 18.14 5.72 19.00
N ASP A 163 18.01 6.67 18.07
CA ASP A 163 17.63 8.06 18.34
C ASP A 163 16.14 8.18 18.75
N GLY A 164 15.32 7.20 18.33
CA GLY A 164 13.88 7.21 18.56
C GLY A 164 13.13 8.16 17.62
N PRO A 165 11.81 8.32 17.83
CA PRO A 165 10.99 9.22 17.01
C PRO A 165 11.48 10.66 17.10
N ARG A 166 11.66 11.31 15.94
CA ARG A 166 12.08 12.71 15.83
C ARG A 166 10.88 13.60 15.54
N ASP A 167 10.76 14.71 16.26
CA ASP A 167 9.73 15.75 16.05
C ASP A 167 9.86 16.45 14.68
#